data_AF-A0A650ENA5-F1
#
_entry.id   AF-A0A650ENA5-F1
#
_cell.length_a   1.000
_cell.length_b   1.000
_cell.length_c   1.000
_cell.angle_alpha   90.00
_cell.angle_beta   90.00
_cell.angle_gamma   90.00
#
_symmetry.space_group_name_H-M   'P 1'
#
loop_
_entity.id
_entity.type
_entity.pdbx_description
1 polymer ?
#
loop_
_entity_poly.entity_id
_entity_poly.type
_entity_poly.pdbx_seq_one_letter_code
_entity_poly.pdbx_strand_id
1 'polypeptide(L)'
;MLKIKKLLYLLPILLMFPLTALSNGQFPDVTPDDWYYATVTEMTANGYLNGYPDGSFQPDTAITAAEYVSVIARVCGMEKSATQNSHWAGGLLQTALNSGWYDWDEIPPTAETYDQPIARQLAVKVIMKAFAPDARGDYNTESAKIADFGTLNGRYYEPVLAAYAKGIATGDENGNFNPNVPLTRAEACALITRAMNQLSYSAQPYEEPQKPTPVTIATEKGVSKNGHLQVNGTQLCNERGEAIVLRGMSSHGIQWFPQFLTEDCIKATADSGANLFRIAMYTDENGYIANPSVKNTLINAADTAISLDMYVIIDWHILHDGNPNTYKEQAKAFFAEMAERYRGNPAVLYEICNEPNGGVTWEGDVKPYAEELIEVIRAIDDKAVILVGSPTWSQDLHKVAKSPIAADNLLYTCHFYAGTHTDWLRGRIADALNQNIPVFISEWGTSDASGSGGVYLEESEKWMEFLNANRISWANWSYCDKNESSAAVQSGANCSDGLSPDELTESGKFVFSHFND
;
A
#
# COMPACT_ATOMS: atom_id res chain seq x y z
N MET A 1 68.00 -22.50 17.94
CA MET A 1 66.75 -22.81 18.66
C MET A 1 66.05 -21.51 19.04
N LEU A 2 65.02 -21.09 18.31
CA LEU A 2 63.82 -20.44 18.87
C LEU A 2 62.74 -20.38 17.77
N LYS A 3 61.51 -20.74 18.16
CA LYS A 3 60.37 -21.07 17.30
C LYS A 3 59.65 -19.81 16.80
N ILE A 4 59.37 -19.74 15.50
CA ILE A 4 58.40 -18.81 14.90
C ILE A 4 57.07 -19.58 14.75
N LYS A 5 56.03 -19.16 15.47
CA LYS A 5 54.65 -19.61 15.24
C LYS A 5 54.07 -18.78 14.09
N LYS A 6 53.74 -19.41 12.95
CA LYS A 6 52.85 -18.84 11.94
C LYS A 6 51.42 -19.24 12.29
N LEU A 7 50.56 -18.25 12.50
CA LEU A 7 49.12 -18.40 12.64
C LEU A 7 48.52 -18.37 11.22
N LEU A 8 47.92 -19.49 10.78
CA LEU A 8 47.14 -19.55 9.54
C LEU A 8 45.75 -18.97 9.82
N TYR A 9 45.37 -17.91 9.12
CA TYR A 9 43.98 -17.47 9.03
C TYR A 9 43.27 -18.31 7.95
N LEU A 10 42.26 -19.08 8.34
CA LEU A 10 41.28 -19.63 7.40
C LEU A 10 40.31 -18.51 7.00
N LEU A 11 40.25 -18.21 5.70
CA LEU A 11 39.20 -17.40 5.08
C LEU A 11 37.92 -18.26 5.01
N PRO A 12 36.74 -17.78 5.45
CA PRO A 12 35.49 -18.46 5.12
C PRO A 12 35.19 -18.22 3.63
N ILE A 13 35.10 -19.30 2.86
CA ILE A 13 34.58 -19.26 1.50
C ILE A 13 33.07 -19.00 1.61
N LEU A 14 32.67 -17.77 1.37
CA LEU A 14 31.27 -17.39 1.20
C LEU A 14 30.81 -17.98 -0.15
N LEU A 15 30.01 -19.04 -0.11
CA LEU A 15 29.30 -19.54 -1.29
C LEU A 15 28.29 -18.47 -1.70
N MET A 16 28.67 -17.66 -2.69
CA MET A 16 27.71 -16.86 -3.47
C MET A 16 26.79 -17.83 -4.23
N PHE A 17 25.57 -17.99 -3.75
CA PHE A 17 24.49 -18.44 -4.61
C PHE A 17 24.19 -17.30 -5.59
N PRO A 18 24.16 -17.55 -6.92
CA PRO A 18 23.67 -16.54 -7.84
C PRO A 18 22.19 -16.32 -7.51
N LEU A 19 21.83 -15.07 -7.20
CA LEU A 19 20.44 -14.66 -7.10
C LEU A 19 19.87 -14.66 -8.53
N THR A 20 19.40 -15.83 -8.97
CA THR A 20 18.63 -15.92 -10.21
C THR A 20 17.33 -15.16 -9.99
N ALA A 21 17.13 -14.08 -10.74
CA ALA A 21 15.83 -13.45 -10.88
C ALA A 21 14.81 -14.55 -11.22
N LEU A 22 13.85 -14.78 -10.33
CA LEU A 22 12.77 -15.73 -10.58
C LEU A 22 11.89 -15.15 -11.68
N SER A 23 11.71 -15.92 -12.75
CA SER A 23 10.71 -15.62 -13.76
C SER A 23 9.31 -15.67 -13.15
N ASN A 24 8.38 -14.87 -13.68
CA ASN A 24 6.95 -14.93 -13.39
C ASN A 24 6.44 -16.37 -13.16
N GLY A 25 5.97 -16.66 -11.94
CA GLY A 25 5.03 -17.77 -11.70
C GLY A 25 5.51 -19.00 -10.92
N GLN A 26 6.63 -18.98 -10.20
CA GLN A 26 7.01 -20.11 -9.33
C GLN A 26 7.11 -19.71 -7.86
N PHE A 27 6.18 -20.22 -7.04
CA PHE A 27 6.18 -20.02 -5.60
C PHE A 27 7.16 -21.01 -4.92
N PRO A 28 7.94 -20.58 -3.90
CA PRO A 28 8.91 -21.45 -3.23
C PRO A 28 8.31 -22.69 -2.54
N ASP A 29 7.03 -22.61 -2.18
CA ASP A 29 6.24 -23.63 -1.50
C ASP A 29 5.30 -24.40 -2.45
N VAL A 30 5.55 -24.33 -3.77
CA VAL A 30 4.82 -25.10 -4.79
C VAL A 30 5.82 -25.83 -5.68
N THR A 31 5.86 -27.15 -5.56
CA THR A 31 6.83 -28.03 -6.22
C THR A 31 6.16 -28.91 -7.29
N PRO A 32 6.90 -29.37 -8.32
CA PRO A 32 6.33 -30.20 -9.39
C PRO A 32 5.68 -31.52 -8.94
N ASP A 33 6.01 -32.01 -7.75
CA ASP A 33 5.45 -33.24 -7.18
C ASP A 33 4.13 -32.99 -6.43
N ASP A 34 3.75 -31.72 -6.20
CA ASP A 34 2.51 -31.38 -5.53
C ASP A 34 1.29 -31.64 -6.42
N TRP A 35 0.25 -32.22 -5.84
CA TRP A 35 -0.97 -32.59 -6.58
C TRP A 35 -1.72 -31.36 -7.17
N TYR A 36 -1.47 -30.16 -6.62
CA TYR A 36 -2.01 -28.89 -7.09
C TYR A 36 -1.06 -28.11 -8.00
N TYR A 37 0.15 -28.60 -8.27
CA TYR A 37 1.18 -27.88 -9.02
C TYR A 37 0.69 -27.35 -10.38
N ALA A 38 0.12 -28.24 -11.19
CA ALA A 38 -0.36 -27.89 -12.52
C ALA A 38 -1.45 -26.82 -12.46
N THR A 39 -2.39 -27.00 -11.53
CA THR A 39 -3.50 -26.07 -11.31
C THR A 39 -3.03 -24.69 -10.90
N VAL A 40 -2.17 -24.59 -9.88
CA VAL A 40 -1.65 -23.31 -9.39
C VAL A 40 -0.84 -22.61 -10.49
N THR A 41 0.03 -23.36 -11.18
CA THR A 41 0.84 -22.84 -12.28
C THR A 41 -0.03 -22.27 -13.39
N GLU A 42 -1.08 -22.99 -13.80
CA GLU A 42 -2.01 -22.54 -14.84
C GLU A 42 -2.78 -21.29 -14.40
N MET A 43 -3.35 -21.29 -13.19
CA MET A 43 -4.13 -20.15 -12.70
C MET A 43 -3.27 -18.89 -12.51
N THR A 44 -2.02 -19.04 -12.08
CA THR A 44 -1.06 -17.93 -11.99
C THR A 44 -0.59 -17.45 -13.35
N ALA A 45 -0.29 -18.34 -14.29
CA ALA A 45 0.08 -17.96 -15.65
C ALA A 45 -1.01 -17.17 -16.39
N ASN A 46 -2.28 -17.46 -16.07
CA ASN A 46 -3.43 -16.74 -16.60
C ASN A 46 -3.83 -15.50 -15.78
N GLY A 47 -3.12 -15.16 -14.70
CA GLY A 47 -3.41 -13.97 -13.89
C GLY A 47 -4.66 -14.06 -13.01
N TYR A 48 -5.25 -15.25 -12.82
CA TYR A 48 -6.42 -15.44 -11.95
C TYR A 48 -6.03 -15.46 -10.47
N LEU A 49 -4.80 -15.90 -10.18
CA LEU A 49 -4.31 -16.23 -8.85
C LEU A 49 -2.92 -15.62 -8.63
N ASN A 50 -2.78 -14.88 -7.53
CA ASN A 50 -1.51 -14.32 -7.08
C ASN A 50 -1.07 -14.99 -5.77
N GLY A 51 0.24 -15.04 -5.54
CA GLY A 51 0.82 -15.42 -4.25
C GLY A 51 0.76 -14.29 -3.22
N TYR A 52 1.28 -14.57 -2.05
CA TYR A 52 1.43 -13.63 -0.97
C TYR A 52 2.66 -12.72 -1.17
N PRO A 53 2.72 -11.57 -0.48
CA PRO A 53 3.83 -10.63 -0.62
C PRO A 53 5.21 -11.20 -0.25
N ASP A 54 5.26 -12.25 0.58
CA ASP A 54 6.48 -12.98 0.91
C ASP A 54 6.95 -13.94 -0.20
N GLY A 55 6.23 -13.97 -1.32
CA GLY A 55 6.50 -14.83 -2.48
C GLY A 55 5.92 -16.23 -2.35
N SER A 56 5.23 -16.58 -1.26
CA SER A 56 4.64 -17.91 -1.06
C SER A 56 3.23 -18.04 -1.65
N PHE A 57 2.75 -19.27 -1.85
CA PHE A 57 1.37 -19.57 -2.23
C PHE A 57 0.49 -19.91 -1.02
N GLN A 58 1.08 -20.48 0.02
CA GLN A 58 0.46 -21.05 1.22
C GLN A 58 -0.66 -22.07 0.91
N PRO A 59 -0.34 -23.20 0.27
CA PRO A 59 -1.33 -24.15 -0.25
C PRO A 59 -2.26 -24.74 0.80
N ASP A 60 -1.76 -24.92 2.04
CA ASP A 60 -2.49 -25.55 3.15
C ASP A 60 -3.25 -24.53 4.03
N THR A 61 -3.06 -23.23 3.79
CA THR A 61 -3.79 -22.18 4.51
C THR A 61 -5.23 -22.12 4.01
N ALA A 62 -6.17 -21.89 4.94
CA ALA A 62 -7.57 -21.70 4.59
C ALA A 62 -7.74 -20.44 3.73
N ILE A 63 -8.40 -20.56 2.57
CA ILE A 63 -8.62 -19.43 1.67
C ILE A 63 -9.71 -18.51 2.22
N THR A 64 -9.52 -17.19 2.09
CA THR A 64 -10.53 -16.22 2.53
C THR A 64 -11.67 -16.07 1.52
N ALA A 65 -12.80 -15.52 1.96
CA ALA A 65 -13.93 -15.19 1.09
C ALA A 65 -13.52 -14.21 -0.03
N ALA A 66 -12.74 -13.18 0.31
CA ALA A 66 -12.25 -12.19 -0.65
C ALA A 66 -11.32 -12.81 -1.70
N GLU A 67 -10.39 -13.67 -1.29
CA GLU A 67 -9.49 -14.38 -2.20
C GLU A 67 -10.28 -15.29 -3.14
N TYR A 68 -11.13 -16.15 -2.59
CA TYR A 68 -11.88 -17.14 -3.36
C TYR A 68 -12.81 -16.50 -4.39
N VAL A 69 -13.64 -15.53 -3.97
CA VAL A 69 -14.57 -14.84 -4.88
C VAL A 69 -13.83 -14.05 -5.95
N SER A 70 -12.72 -13.39 -5.60
CA SER A 70 -11.93 -12.63 -6.57
C SER A 70 -11.37 -13.53 -7.67
N VAL A 71 -10.84 -14.70 -7.33
CA VAL A 71 -10.33 -15.65 -8.34
C VAL A 71 -11.43 -16.04 -9.33
N ILE A 72 -12.63 -16.36 -8.85
CA ILE A 72 -13.77 -16.72 -9.71
C ILE A 72 -14.23 -15.52 -10.55
N ALA A 73 -14.28 -14.32 -9.96
CA ALA A 73 -14.61 -13.09 -10.67
C ALA A 73 -13.63 -12.81 -11.82
N ARG A 74 -12.33 -13.03 -11.60
CA ARG A 74 -11.30 -12.95 -12.65
C ARG A 74 -11.51 -14.00 -13.73
N VAL A 75 -11.77 -15.26 -13.37
CA VAL A 75 -12.07 -16.32 -14.37
C VAL A 75 -13.30 -15.96 -15.22
N CYS A 76 -14.29 -15.30 -14.62
CA CYS A 76 -15.50 -14.82 -15.29
C CYS A 76 -15.32 -13.51 -16.09
N GLY A 77 -14.14 -12.87 -16.07
CA GLY A 77 -13.92 -11.59 -16.74
C GLY A 77 -14.73 -10.45 -16.15
N MET A 78 -15.01 -10.48 -14.84
CA MET A 78 -15.86 -9.47 -14.21
C MET A 78 -15.14 -8.14 -14.03
N GLU A 79 -15.86 -7.06 -14.33
CA GLU A 79 -15.46 -5.70 -13.99
C GLU A 79 -15.81 -5.36 -12.54
N LYS A 80 -15.02 -4.49 -11.92
CA LYS A 80 -15.23 -4.02 -10.55
C LYS A 80 -16.41 -3.04 -10.52
N SER A 81 -17.29 -3.18 -9.54
CA SER A 81 -18.31 -2.18 -9.22
C SER A 81 -17.80 -1.18 -8.17
N ALA A 82 -18.43 -0.01 -8.10
CA ALA A 82 -18.23 0.90 -6.96
C ALA A 82 -18.62 0.20 -5.65
N THR A 83 -17.84 0.41 -4.59
CA THR A 83 -18.01 -0.22 -3.28
C THR A 83 -18.05 0.84 -2.18
N GLN A 84 -18.70 0.52 -1.06
CA GLN A 84 -18.76 1.38 0.13
C GLN A 84 -17.62 1.11 1.12
N ASN A 85 -16.77 0.13 0.82
CA ASN A 85 -15.62 -0.24 1.65
C ASN A 85 -14.30 0.02 0.90
N SER A 86 -13.21 0.16 1.65
CA SER A 86 -11.85 0.35 1.12
C SER A 86 -11.10 -0.97 0.87
N HIS A 87 -11.75 -2.12 1.02
CA HIS A 87 -11.11 -3.41 0.91
C HIS A 87 -10.71 -3.69 -0.56
N TRP A 88 -9.52 -4.25 -0.78
CA TRP A 88 -8.94 -4.48 -2.12
C TRP A 88 -9.85 -5.28 -3.05
N ALA A 89 -10.60 -6.23 -2.48
CA ALA A 89 -11.53 -7.10 -3.19
C ALA A 89 -12.94 -6.49 -3.38
N GLY A 90 -13.25 -5.35 -2.74
CA GLY A 90 -14.60 -4.81 -2.60
C GLY A 90 -15.33 -4.64 -3.93
N GLY A 91 -14.67 -4.13 -4.96
CA GLY A 91 -15.32 -3.95 -6.26
C GLY A 91 -15.69 -5.26 -6.96
N LEU A 92 -14.85 -6.31 -6.88
CA LEU A 92 -15.17 -7.62 -7.47
C LEU A 92 -16.24 -8.34 -6.66
N LEU A 93 -16.17 -8.26 -5.33
CA LEU A 93 -17.16 -8.86 -4.45
C LEU A 93 -18.52 -8.14 -4.61
N GLN A 94 -18.54 -6.82 -4.76
CA GLN A 94 -19.78 -6.10 -5.05
C GLN A 94 -20.39 -6.56 -6.38
N THR A 95 -19.58 -6.75 -7.43
CA THR A 95 -20.06 -7.30 -8.71
C THR A 95 -20.61 -8.73 -8.54
N ALA A 96 -19.93 -9.59 -7.77
CA ALA A 96 -20.38 -10.95 -7.49
C ALA A 96 -21.70 -10.98 -6.69
N LEU A 97 -21.84 -10.10 -5.69
CA LEU A 97 -23.09 -9.89 -4.94
C LEU A 97 -24.22 -9.42 -5.87
N ASN A 98 -23.97 -8.42 -6.71
CA ASN A 98 -24.94 -7.92 -7.69
C ASN A 98 -25.35 -8.99 -8.71
N SER A 99 -24.44 -9.93 -8.99
CA SER A 99 -24.66 -11.08 -9.88
C SER A 99 -25.36 -12.26 -9.18
N GLY A 100 -25.69 -12.14 -7.89
CA GLY A 100 -26.38 -13.17 -7.12
C GLY A 100 -25.54 -14.42 -6.86
N TRP A 101 -24.21 -14.30 -6.83
CA TRP A 101 -23.32 -15.43 -6.52
C TRP A 101 -23.44 -15.88 -5.07
N TYR A 102 -23.71 -14.93 -4.18
CA TYR A 102 -23.95 -15.10 -2.76
C TYR A 102 -24.90 -13.99 -2.29
N ASP A 103 -25.39 -14.12 -1.05
CA ASP A 103 -26.29 -13.15 -0.42
C ASP A 103 -25.54 -12.25 0.55
N TRP A 104 -26.07 -11.05 0.79
CA TRP A 104 -25.44 -10.03 1.63
C TRP A 104 -25.13 -10.49 3.07
N ASP A 105 -25.85 -11.47 3.60
CA ASP A 105 -25.63 -12.00 4.94
C ASP A 105 -24.56 -13.12 5.00
N GLU A 106 -24.20 -13.69 3.85
CA GLU A 106 -23.12 -14.68 3.74
C GLU A 106 -21.75 -14.01 3.65
N ILE A 107 -21.65 -12.92 2.87
CA ILE A 107 -20.44 -12.10 2.72
C ILE A 107 -20.88 -10.61 2.68
N PRO A 108 -20.90 -9.91 3.84
CA PRO A 108 -21.40 -8.54 3.91
C PRO A 108 -20.59 -7.53 3.10
N PRO A 109 -21.24 -6.59 2.39
CA PRO A 109 -20.56 -5.55 1.60
C PRO A 109 -19.82 -4.52 2.48
N THR A 110 -19.90 -4.63 3.80
CA THR A 110 -19.11 -3.87 4.78
C THR A 110 -17.66 -4.37 4.90
N ALA A 111 -17.31 -5.48 4.22
CA ALA A 111 -16.01 -6.15 4.26
C ALA A 111 -15.61 -6.80 5.59
N GLU A 112 -16.51 -6.86 6.58
CA GLU A 112 -16.22 -7.39 7.92
C GLU A 112 -15.84 -8.89 7.94
N THR A 113 -16.27 -9.68 6.94
CA THR A 113 -15.93 -11.12 6.82
C THR A 113 -15.05 -11.45 5.63
N TYR A 114 -14.57 -10.45 4.88
CA TYR A 114 -13.84 -10.68 3.63
C TYR A 114 -12.57 -11.51 3.82
N ASP A 115 -11.82 -11.24 4.89
CA ASP A 115 -10.59 -11.96 5.23
C ASP A 115 -10.82 -13.19 6.12
N GLN A 116 -12.08 -13.57 6.34
CA GLN A 116 -12.40 -14.80 7.06
C GLN A 116 -12.40 -16.00 6.11
N PRO A 117 -12.03 -17.20 6.59
CA PRO A 117 -12.08 -18.42 5.80
C PRO A 117 -13.48 -18.70 5.23
N ILE A 118 -13.56 -19.04 3.94
CA ILE A 118 -14.84 -19.37 3.30
C ILE A 118 -15.25 -20.82 3.60
N ALA A 119 -16.49 -21.02 4.08
CA ALA A 119 -17.04 -22.36 4.28
C ALA A 119 -17.25 -23.08 2.94
N ARG A 120 -16.96 -24.39 2.90
CA ARG A 120 -17.08 -25.22 1.69
C ARG A 120 -18.44 -25.17 1.01
N GLN A 121 -19.54 -25.14 1.77
CA GLN A 121 -20.90 -25.01 1.20
C GLN A 121 -21.11 -23.68 0.46
N LEU A 122 -20.57 -22.58 1.00
CA LEU A 122 -20.65 -21.26 0.38
C LEU A 122 -19.74 -21.18 -0.86
N ALA A 123 -18.53 -21.75 -0.77
CA ALA A 123 -17.61 -21.86 -1.89
C ALA A 123 -18.25 -22.60 -3.09
N VAL A 124 -18.98 -23.69 -2.83
CA VAL A 124 -19.74 -24.44 -3.85
C VAL A 124 -20.93 -23.63 -4.39
N LYS A 125 -21.64 -22.87 -3.55
CA LYS A 125 -22.69 -21.98 -4.03
C LYS A 125 -22.15 -20.93 -5.00
N VAL A 126 -21.11 -20.21 -4.61
CA VAL A 126 -20.49 -19.15 -5.41
C VAL A 126 -20.10 -19.67 -6.79
N ILE A 127 -19.38 -20.80 -6.85
CA ILE A 127 -18.92 -21.33 -8.13
C ILE A 127 -20.05 -21.84 -9.02
N MET A 128 -21.08 -22.47 -8.42
CA MET A 128 -22.23 -22.95 -9.19
C MET A 128 -23.07 -21.79 -9.71
N LYS A 129 -23.27 -20.72 -8.92
CA LYS A 129 -23.95 -19.51 -9.40
C LYS A 129 -23.13 -18.76 -10.45
N ALA A 130 -21.80 -18.78 -10.36
CA ALA A 130 -20.91 -18.17 -11.35
C ALA A 130 -20.92 -18.91 -12.69
N PHE A 131 -20.71 -20.23 -12.69
CA PHE A 131 -20.45 -20.98 -13.92
C PHE A 131 -21.69 -21.71 -14.47
N ALA A 132 -22.68 -22.02 -13.63
CA ALA A 132 -23.85 -22.81 -14.03
C ALA A 132 -25.10 -22.48 -13.18
N PRO A 133 -25.61 -21.23 -13.21
CA PRO A 133 -26.70 -20.78 -12.35
C PRO A 133 -28.01 -21.58 -12.53
N ASP A 134 -28.20 -22.18 -13.70
CA ASP A 134 -29.35 -23.00 -14.06
C ASP A 134 -29.15 -24.51 -13.84
N ALA A 135 -27.96 -24.95 -13.43
CA ALA A 135 -27.71 -26.36 -13.13
C ALA A 135 -28.50 -26.81 -11.90
N ARG A 136 -29.03 -28.02 -11.97
CA ARG A 136 -29.81 -28.66 -10.90
C ARG A 136 -29.30 -30.09 -10.70
N GLY A 137 -29.46 -30.60 -9.48
CA GLY A 137 -29.26 -32.00 -9.14
C GLY A 137 -30.56 -32.61 -8.63
N ASP A 138 -30.81 -33.88 -8.95
CA ASP A 138 -31.96 -34.60 -8.39
C ASP A 138 -31.76 -34.81 -6.89
N TYR A 139 -32.72 -34.37 -6.08
CA TYR A 139 -32.60 -34.42 -4.63
C TYR A 139 -32.35 -35.83 -4.12
N ASN A 140 -33.16 -36.81 -4.57
CA ASN A 140 -33.09 -38.17 -4.03
C ASN A 140 -31.78 -38.87 -4.44
N THR A 141 -31.33 -38.65 -5.67
CA THR A 141 -30.13 -39.26 -6.22
C THR A 141 -28.86 -38.66 -5.65
N GLU A 142 -28.79 -37.33 -5.58
CA GLU A 142 -27.55 -36.64 -5.20
C GLU A 142 -27.38 -36.55 -3.68
N SER A 143 -28.46 -36.35 -2.90
CA SER A 143 -28.35 -36.35 -1.43
C SER A 143 -27.92 -37.70 -0.87
N ALA A 144 -28.31 -38.81 -1.51
CA ALA A 144 -27.90 -40.16 -1.12
C ALA A 144 -26.38 -40.40 -1.28
N LYS A 145 -25.67 -39.56 -2.03
CA LYS A 145 -24.20 -39.62 -2.19
C LYS A 145 -23.45 -38.87 -1.09
N ILE A 146 -24.16 -38.12 -0.24
CA ILE A 146 -23.59 -37.21 0.76
C ILE A 146 -23.91 -37.75 2.15
N ALA A 147 -22.94 -38.35 2.82
CA ALA A 147 -23.14 -39.03 4.10
C ALA A 147 -23.61 -38.08 5.21
N ASP A 148 -23.12 -36.84 5.21
CA ASP A 148 -23.43 -35.79 6.19
C ASP A 148 -24.45 -34.76 5.64
N PHE A 149 -25.29 -35.14 4.66
CA PHE A 149 -26.23 -34.21 4.00
C PHE A 149 -27.11 -33.44 4.99
N GLY A 150 -27.51 -34.09 6.09
CA GLY A 150 -28.32 -33.47 7.14
C GLY A 150 -27.64 -32.30 7.88
N THR A 151 -26.33 -32.11 7.71
CA THR A 151 -25.56 -30.99 8.30
C THR A 151 -25.49 -29.76 7.38
N LEU A 152 -25.89 -29.92 6.11
CA LEU A 152 -25.90 -28.85 5.12
C LEU A 152 -27.03 -27.86 5.44
N ASN A 153 -26.75 -26.56 5.38
CA ASN A 153 -27.82 -25.57 5.50
C ASN A 153 -28.70 -25.58 4.24
N GLY A 154 -30.02 -25.59 4.42
CA GLY A 154 -31.02 -25.72 3.35
C GLY A 154 -30.84 -24.74 2.19
N ARG A 155 -30.30 -23.54 2.43
CA ARG A 155 -30.04 -22.55 1.37
C ARG A 155 -28.98 -22.99 0.35
N TYR A 156 -28.16 -23.99 0.69
CA TYR A 156 -27.11 -24.54 -0.16
C TYR A 156 -27.48 -25.87 -0.83
N TYR A 157 -28.68 -26.41 -0.59
CA TYR A 157 -29.08 -27.72 -1.14
C TYR A 157 -28.99 -27.74 -2.67
N GLU A 158 -29.63 -26.77 -3.34
CA GLU A 158 -29.64 -26.70 -4.79
C GLU A 158 -28.22 -26.67 -5.40
N PRO A 159 -27.34 -25.71 -5.05
CA PRO A 159 -26.01 -25.64 -5.65
C PRO A 159 -25.15 -26.86 -5.32
N VAL A 160 -25.23 -27.40 -4.10
CA VAL A 160 -24.44 -28.59 -3.72
C VAL A 160 -24.90 -29.82 -4.49
N LEU A 161 -26.21 -30.08 -4.56
CA LEU A 161 -26.73 -31.21 -5.33
C LEU A 161 -26.40 -31.08 -6.82
N ALA A 162 -26.48 -29.88 -7.38
CA ALA A 162 -26.07 -29.61 -8.77
C ALA A 162 -24.56 -29.85 -8.98
N ALA A 163 -23.71 -29.44 -8.03
CA ALA A 163 -22.28 -29.70 -8.08
C ALA A 163 -21.94 -31.19 -8.03
N TYR A 164 -22.65 -31.97 -7.21
CA TYR A 164 -22.53 -33.44 -7.15
C TYR A 164 -22.99 -34.09 -8.47
N ALA A 165 -24.12 -33.67 -9.03
CA ALA A 165 -24.63 -34.17 -10.31
C ALA A 165 -23.65 -33.92 -11.47
N LYS A 166 -22.87 -32.82 -11.40
CA LYS A 166 -21.85 -32.45 -12.38
C LYS A 166 -20.45 -32.99 -12.07
N GLY A 167 -20.27 -33.72 -10.95
CA GLY A 167 -18.95 -34.22 -10.53
C GLY A 167 -17.96 -33.12 -10.12
N ILE A 168 -18.46 -31.92 -9.82
CA ILE A 168 -17.66 -30.77 -9.39
C ILE A 168 -17.32 -30.90 -7.90
N ALA A 169 -18.32 -31.24 -7.09
CA ALA A 169 -18.14 -31.53 -5.68
C ALA A 169 -18.16 -33.04 -5.44
N THR A 170 -17.34 -33.48 -4.50
CA THR A 170 -17.29 -34.85 -3.99
C THR A 170 -17.11 -34.83 -2.48
N GLY A 171 -17.47 -35.93 -1.82
CA GLY A 171 -17.19 -36.15 -0.41
C GLY A 171 -15.74 -36.55 -0.16
N ASP A 172 -15.37 -36.60 1.12
CA ASP A 172 -14.13 -37.22 1.59
C ASP A 172 -14.17 -38.75 1.45
N GLU A 173 -13.15 -39.44 1.97
CA GLU A 173 -13.06 -40.92 1.93
C GLU A 173 -14.23 -41.63 2.63
N ASN A 174 -14.93 -40.95 3.54
CA ASN A 174 -16.11 -41.45 4.24
C ASN A 174 -17.42 -41.01 3.57
N GLY A 175 -17.35 -40.27 2.46
CA GLY A 175 -18.51 -39.73 1.75
C GLY A 175 -19.10 -38.46 2.38
N ASN A 176 -18.41 -37.83 3.34
CA ASN A 176 -18.88 -36.57 3.94
C ASN A 176 -18.50 -35.38 3.06
N PHE A 177 -19.42 -34.45 2.85
CA PHE A 177 -19.18 -33.20 2.16
C PHE A 177 -18.43 -32.18 3.05
N ASN A 178 -18.59 -32.22 4.37
CA ASN A 178 -17.98 -31.32 5.34
C ASN A 178 -18.35 -29.83 5.10
N PRO A 179 -19.64 -29.45 5.19
CA PRO A 179 -20.15 -28.18 4.68
C PRO A 179 -19.56 -26.92 5.33
N ASN A 180 -19.15 -27.00 6.59
CA ASN A 180 -18.65 -25.86 7.37
C ASN A 180 -17.12 -25.84 7.48
N VAL A 181 -16.42 -26.87 6.99
CA VAL A 181 -14.96 -26.90 7.00
C VAL A 181 -14.48 -25.97 5.88
N PRO A 182 -13.58 -25.01 6.16
CA PRO A 182 -13.04 -24.15 5.11
C PRO A 182 -12.20 -24.94 4.10
N LEU A 183 -12.12 -24.43 2.88
CA LEU A 183 -11.20 -24.94 1.87
C LEU A 183 -9.79 -24.41 2.12
N THR A 184 -8.77 -25.23 1.91
CA THR A 184 -7.41 -24.69 1.72
C THR A 184 -7.30 -23.97 0.37
N ARG A 185 -6.27 -23.15 0.19
CA ARG A 185 -6.00 -22.48 -1.09
C ARG A 185 -5.80 -23.48 -2.23
N ALA A 186 -5.09 -24.57 -1.99
CA ALA A 186 -4.91 -25.63 -2.97
C ALA A 186 -6.25 -26.32 -3.33
N GLU A 187 -7.06 -26.66 -2.33
CA GLU A 187 -8.39 -27.26 -2.54
C GLU A 187 -9.33 -26.34 -3.32
N ALA A 188 -9.30 -25.04 -3.03
CA ALA A 188 -10.08 -24.04 -3.73
C ALA A 188 -9.70 -23.95 -5.21
N CYS A 189 -8.41 -23.87 -5.53
CA CYS A 189 -7.93 -23.84 -6.91
C CYS A 189 -8.34 -25.11 -7.69
N ALA A 190 -8.26 -26.27 -7.02
CA ALA A 190 -8.67 -27.54 -7.59
C ALA A 190 -10.18 -27.64 -7.82
N LEU A 191 -11.00 -27.09 -6.91
CA LEU A 191 -12.44 -27.01 -7.08
C LEU A 191 -12.81 -26.11 -8.27
N ILE A 192 -12.14 -24.95 -8.40
CA ILE A 192 -12.34 -24.01 -9.51
C ILE A 192 -12.03 -24.68 -10.85
N THR A 193 -10.84 -25.27 -10.96
CA THR A 193 -10.39 -25.95 -12.19
C THR A 193 -11.28 -27.12 -12.56
N ARG A 194 -11.72 -27.91 -11.57
CA ARG A 194 -12.65 -29.01 -11.80
C ARG A 194 -13.99 -28.51 -12.32
N ALA A 195 -14.53 -27.42 -11.76
CA ALA A 195 -15.76 -26.84 -12.26
C ALA A 195 -15.61 -26.34 -13.69
N MET A 196 -14.51 -25.65 -14.01
CA MET A 196 -14.23 -25.20 -15.37
C MET A 196 -14.20 -26.37 -16.35
N ASN A 197 -13.50 -27.45 -16.01
CA ASN A 197 -13.39 -28.64 -16.85
C ASN A 197 -14.73 -29.37 -17.01
N GLN A 198 -15.45 -29.64 -15.92
CA GLN A 198 -16.72 -30.37 -15.97
C GLN A 198 -17.84 -29.60 -16.69
N LEU A 199 -17.79 -28.27 -16.65
CA LEU A 199 -18.75 -27.40 -17.32
C LEU A 199 -18.31 -27.00 -18.73
N SER A 200 -17.09 -27.40 -19.16
CA SER A 200 -16.45 -26.89 -20.37
C SER A 200 -16.43 -25.35 -20.41
N TYR A 201 -16.30 -24.74 -19.23
CA TYR A 201 -16.28 -23.29 -19.08
C TYR A 201 -14.94 -22.77 -19.57
N SER A 202 -14.97 -21.96 -20.63
CA SER A 202 -13.80 -21.24 -21.10
C SER A 202 -13.71 -19.94 -20.29
N ALA A 203 -12.57 -19.72 -19.65
CA ALA A 203 -12.32 -18.47 -18.96
C ALA A 203 -12.52 -17.29 -19.91
N GLN A 204 -13.17 -16.24 -19.42
CA GLN A 204 -13.36 -15.03 -20.19
C GLN A 204 -12.08 -14.20 -20.12
N PRO A 205 -11.77 -13.40 -21.16
CA PRO A 205 -10.65 -12.46 -21.10
C PRO A 205 -10.82 -11.58 -19.87
N TYR A 206 -9.93 -11.75 -18.91
CA TYR A 206 -9.75 -10.85 -17.81
C TYR A 206 -8.39 -10.21 -18.00
N GLU A 207 -8.41 -8.99 -18.54
CA GLU A 207 -7.32 -8.10 -18.25
C GLU A 207 -7.60 -7.61 -16.84
N GLU A 208 -6.77 -8.02 -15.87
CA GLU A 208 -6.61 -7.18 -14.69
C GLU A 208 -6.35 -5.81 -15.27
N PRO A 209 -7.20 -4.78 -15.01
CA PRO A 209 -7.02 -3.51 -15.66
C PRO A 209 -5.55 -3.18 -15.43
N GLN A 210 -4.77 -3.12 -16.52
CA GLN A 210 -3.48 -2.47 -16.43
C GLN A 210 -3.88 -1.16 -15.80
N LYS A 211 -3.41 -0.91 -14.57
CA LYS A 211 -3.69 0.36 -13.91
C LYS A 211 -3.40 1.37 -15.00
N PRO A 212 -4.43 2.08 -15.50
CA PRO A 212 -4.33 2.75 -16.78
C PRO A 212 -3.02 3.50 -16.70
N THR A 213 -2.13 3.35 -17.70
CA THR A 213 -1.11 4.40 -17.85
C THR A 213 -1.97 5.65 -17.90
N PRO A 214 -1.94 6.46 -16.83
CA PRO A 214 -3.07 7.33 -16.59
C PRO A 214 -3.24 8.15 -17.85
N VAL A 215 -4.47 8.30 -18.33
CA VAL A 215 -4.71 9.47 -19.17
C VAL A 215 -4.58 10.63 -18.20
N THR A 216 -3.33 11.02 -17.99
CA THR A 216 -2.91 12.08 -17.10
C THR A 216 -3.62 13.30 -17.66
N ILE A 217 -4.60 13.84 -16.94
CA ILE A 217 -5.05 15.19 -17.24
C ILE A 217 -3.84 16.05 -16.89
N ALA A 218 -3.04 16.37 -17.90
CA ALA A 218 -1.79 17.07 -17.70
C ALA A 218 -2.07 18.38 -16.98
N THR A 219 -1.59 18.49 -15.75
CA THR A 219 -1.62 19.72 -14.97
C THR A 219 -0.31 20.44 -15.19
N GLU A 220 -0.33 21.77 -15.27
CA GLU A 220 0.91 22.55 -15.46
C GLU A 220 1.91 22.41 -14.29
N LYS A 221 1.48 21.83 -13.16
CA LYS A 221 2.26 21.68 -11.93
C LYS A 221 2.65 20.24 -11.61
N GLY A 222 2.11 19.28 -12.35
CA GLY A 222 2.21 17.86 -12.08
C GLY A 222 3.38 17.15 -12.75
N VAL A 223 3.36 15.82 -12.66
CA VAL A 223 4.41 14.93 -13.14
C VAL A 223 4.57 15.01 -14.66
N SER A 224 3.46 15.13 -15.41
CA SER A 224 3.44 15.21 -16.86
C SER A 224 4.22 16.41 -17.42
N LYS A 225 4.28 17.51 -16.66
CA LYS A 225 5.02 18.73 -17.02
C LYS A 225 6.48 18.68 -16.60
N ASN A 226 6.77 18.06 -15.46
CA ASN A 226 8.05 18.17 -14.77
C ASN A 226 8.93 16.91 -14.92
N GLY A 227 8.33 15.75 -15.21
CA GLY A 227 9.04 14.49 -15.39
C GLY A 227 9.77 14.05 -14.11
N HIS A 228 10.89 13.35 -14.30
CA HIS A 228 11.72 12.88 -13.18
C HIS A 228 12.27 14.04 -12.36
N LEU A 229 12.17 13.91 -11.04
CA LEU A 229 12.80 14.83 -10.11
C LEU A 229 14.27 14.50 -9.92
N GLN A 230 15.05 15.52 -9.65
CA GLN A 230 16.47 15.43 -9.32
C GLN A 230 16.84 16.52 -8.31
N VAL A 231 17.88 16.29 -7.51
CA VAL A 231 18.35 17.27 -6.54
C VAL A 231 19.62 17.92 -7.06
N ASN A 232 19.52 19.22 -7.38
CA ASN A 232 20.65 20.01 -7.88
C ASN A 232 21.04 21.06 -6.83
N GLY A 233 22.18 20.84 -6.17
CA GLY A 233 22.60 21.66 -5.03
C GLY A 233 21.59 21.52 -3.89
N THR A 234 20.95 22.63 -3.49
CA THR A 234 19.93 22.64 -2.43
C THR A 234 18.50 22.54 -2.96
N GLN A 235 18.31 22.44 -4.28
CA GLN A 235 17.01 22.59 -4.92
C GLN A 235 16.48 21.26 -5.46
N LEU A 236 15.19 21.02 -5.25
CA LEU A 236 14.45 20.03 -6.00
C LEU A 236 14.17 20.58 -7.39
N CYS A 237 14.63 19.85 -8.41
CA CYS A 237 14.51 20.24 -9.80
C CYS A 237 13.72 19.20 -10.58
N ASN A 238 13.07 19.66 -11.65
CA ASN A 238 12.45 18.81 -12.64
C ASN A 238 13.49 18.17 -13.59
N GLU A 239 13.04 17.37 -14.56
CA GLU A 239 13.91 16.60 -15.46
C GLU A 239 14.85 17.49 -16.31
N ARG A 240 14.47 18.75 -16.50
CA ARG A 240 15.23 19.76 -17.26
C ARG A 240 16.22 20.55 -16.39
N GLY A 241 16.23 20.32 -15.08
CA GLY A 241 17.08 21.00 -14.12
C GLY A 241 16.50 22.31 -13.59
N GLU A 242 15.22 22.61 -13.87
CA GLU A 242 14.55 23.81 -13.38
C GLU A 242 14.05 23.56 -11.96
N ALA A 243 14.31 24.47 -11.03
CA ALA A 243 13.83 24.35 -9.64
C ALA A 243 12.30 24.40 -9.59
N ILE A 244 11.70 23.47 -8.84
CA ILE A 244 10.25 23.38 -8.63
C ILE A 244 9.92 23.29 -7.14
N VAL A 245 8.66 23.54 -6.81
CA VAL A 245 8.13 23.38 -5.44
C VAL A 245 6.95 22.42 -5.49
N LEU A 246 7.04 21.35 -4.71
CA LEU A 246 5.93 20.45 -4.44
C LEU A 246 5.14 20.96 -3.22
N ARG A 247 3.82 20.98 -3.33
CA ARG A 247 2.89 21.51 -2.33
C ARG A 247 1.70 20.58 -2.24
N GLY A 248 1.35 20.17 -1.03
CA GLY A 248 0.26 19.22 -0.87
C GLY A 248 -0.11 18.86 0.54
N MET A 249 -0.90 17.80 0.64
CA MET A 249 -1.38 17.24 1.90
C MET A 249 -0.64 15.95 2.23
N SER A 250 -0.43 15.72 3.52
CA SER A 250 -0.19 14.39 4.08
C SER A 250 -1.52 13.79 4.52
N SER A 251 -1.71 12.50 4.29
CA SER A 251 -2.69 11.74 5.05
C SER A 251 -2.33 11.79 6.54
N HIS A 252 -3.32 11.57 7.41
CA HIS A 252 -3.03 11.05 8.75
C HIS A 252 -2.64 9.55 8.61
N GLY A 253 -2.32 8.88 9.71
CA GLY A 253 -2.12 7.42 9.74
C GLY A 253 -3.22 6.64 9.02
N ILE A 254 -2.84 5.93 7.96
CA ILE A 254 -3.75 5.26 7.02
C ILE A 254 -4.49 4.06 7.62
N GLN A 255 -4.04 3.54 8.76
CA GLN A 255 -4.73 2.53 9.54
C GLN A 255 -5.98 3.08 10.25
N TRP A 256 -6.04 4.40 10.47
CA TRP A 256 -7.15 5.06 11.16
C TRP A 256 -8.05 5.87 10.23
N PHE A 257 -7.46 6.50 9.21
CA PHE A 257 -8.17 7.41 8.31
C PHE A 257 -8.10 6.99 6.83
N PRO A 258 -8.25 5.69 6.47
CA PRO A 258 -8.16 5.24 5.08
C PRO A 258 -9.26 5.81 4.17
N GLN A 259 -10.38 6.25 4.74
CA GLN A 259 -11.52 6.81 4.00
C GLN A 259 -11.19 8.11 3.25
N PHE A 260 -10.13 8.83 3.64
CA PHE A 260 -9.69 10.06 2.96
C PHE A 260 -8.68 9.80 1.82
N LEU A 261 -8.40 8.53 1.50
CA LEU A 261 -7.45 8.12 0.47
C LEU A 261 -8.13 7.51 -0.77
N THR A 262 -9.43 7.74 -0.94
CA THR A 262 -10.13 7.36 -2.18
C THR A 262 -9.71 8.26 -3.35
N GLU A 263 -10.06 7.85 -4.58
CA GLU A 263 -9.82 8.65 -5.78
C GLU A 263 -10.39 10.05 -5.69
N ASP A 264 -11.66 10.18 -5.30
CA ASP A 264 -12.33 11.48 -5.19
C ASP A 264 -11.69 12.39 -4.14
N CYS A 265 -11.25 11.83 -3.01
CA CYS A 265 -10.64 12.60 -1.93
C CYS A 265 -9.24 13.11 -2.31
N ILE A 266 -8.40 12.27 -2.93
CA ILE A 266 -7.10 12.72 -3.44
C ILE A 266 -7.29 13.73 -4.58
N LYS A 267 -8.25 13.47 -5.48
CA LYS A 267 -8.63 14.38 -6.57
C LYS A 267 -9.08 15.73 -6.05
N ALA A 268 -9.81 15.81 -4.95
CA ALA A 268 -10.23 17.08 -4.36
C ALA A 268 -9.03 17.97 -3.96
N THR A 269 -7.93 17.37 -3.50
CA THR A 269 -6.69 18.11 -3.22
C THR A 269 -5.99 18.56 -4.51
N ALA A 270 -5.94 17.68 -5.52
CA ALA A 270 -5.37 17.98 -6.84
C ALA A 270 -6.12 19.12 -7.54
N ASP A 271 -7.47 19.07 -7.55
CA ASP A 271 -8.35 20.09 -8.11
C ASP A 271 -8.19 21.45 -7.42
N SER A 272 -7.78 21.44 -6.14
CA SER A 272 -7.46 22.66 -5.37
C SER A 272 -6.07 23.23 -5.69
N GLY A 273 -5.27 22.52 -6.48
CA GLY A 273 -3.96 22.95 -6.97
C GLY A 273 -2.76 22.25 -6.33
N ALA A 274 -2.98 21.27 -5.44
CA ALA A 274 -1.90 20.46 -4.90
C ALA A 274 -1.24 19.64 -6.03
N ASN A 275 0.08 19.51 -5.99
CA ASN A 275 0.85 18.65 -6.91
C ASN A 275 1.62 17.55 -6.18
N LEU A 276 1.34 17.38 -4.89
CA LEU A 276 1.94 16.37 -4.02
C LEU A 276 0.89 15.74 -3.10
N PHE A 277 0.99 14.44 -2.88
CA PHE A 277 0.25 13.76 -1.82
C PHE A 277 1.19 12.84 -1.04
N ARG A 278 1.28 13.01 0.29
CA ARG A 278 2.09 12.16 1.18
C ARG A 278 1.21 11.13 1.86
N ILE A 279 1.68 9.88 1.91
CA ILE A 279 0.94 8.75 2.48
C ILE A 279 1.67 8.25 3.73
N ALA A 280 1.19 8.66 4.90
CA ALA A 280 1.77 8.35 6.20
C ALA A 280 1.42 6.92 6.65
N MET A 281 2.25 5.94 6.28
CA MET A 281 2.09 4.56 6.71
C MET A 281 2.83 4.31 8.02
N TYR A 282 2.11 4.45 9.14
CA TYR A 282 2.66 4.15 10.46
C TYR A 282 3.23 2.74 10.49
N THR A 283 4.36 2.60 11.17
CA THR A 283 5.01 1.30 11.42
C THR A 283 4.41 0.64 12.64
N ASP A 284 4.40 1.37 13.76
CA ASP A 284 3.81 0.99 15.05
C ASP A 284 2.34 1.46 15.15
N GLU A 285 1.75 1.46 16.34
CA GLU A 285 0.41 2.02 16.61
C GLU A 285 -0.70 1.38 15.76
N ASN A 286 -0.66 0.05 15.65
CA ASN A 286 -1.51 -0.77 14.76
C ASN A 286 -1.32 -0.48 13.26
N GLY A 287 -0.20 0.14 12.89
CA GLY A 287 0.25 0.32 11.52
C GLY A 287 0.84 -0.95 10.90
N TYR A 288 1.74 -0.79 9.93
CA TYR A 288 2.23 -1.85 9.04
C TYR A 288 2.79 -3.08 9.76
N ILE A 289 3.48 -2.92 10.89
CA ILE A 289 4.09 -4.06 11.60
C ILE A 289 3.01 -4.99 12.18
N ALA A 290 1.94 -4.43 12.73
CA ALA A 290 0.82 -5.21 13.27
C ALA A 290 -0.23 -5.58 12.21
N ASN A 291 -0.36 -4.74 11.18
CA ASN A 291 -1.34 -4.87 10.11
C ASN A 291 -0.69 -4.63 8.73
N PRO A 292 0.02 -5.61 8.15
CA PRO A 292 0.71 -5.43 6.87
C PRO A 292 -0.23 -5.12 5.70
N SER A 293 -1.53 -5.37 5.84
CA SER A 293 -2.54 -5.08 4.80
C SER A 293 -2.68 -3.58 4.51
N VAL A 294 -2.28 -2.68 5.43
CA VAL A 294 -2.30 -1.23 5.20
C VAL A 294 -1.42 -0.80 4.03
N LYS A 295 -0.44 -1.61 3.64
CA LYS A 295 0.34 -1.42 2.41
C LYS A 295 -0.55 -1.41 1.16
N ASN A 296 -1.65 -2.18 1.13
CA ASN A 296 -2.57 -2.15 0.00
C ASN A 296 -3.28 -0.80 -0.11
N THR A 297 -3.64 -0.19 1.04
CA THR A 297 -4.17 1.18 1.09
C THR A 297 -3.14 2.17 0.56
N LEU A 298 -1.88 2.05 0.99
CA LEU A 298 -0.79 2.90 0.51
C LEU A 298 -0.59 2.77 -1.01
N ILE A 299 -0.53 1.54 -1.52
CA ILE A 299 -0.35 1.29 -2.95
C ILE A 299 -1.51 1.89 -3.74
N ASN A 300 -2.75 1.71 -3.29
CA ASN A 300 -3.91 2.27 -3.95
C ASN A 300 -3.86 3.80 -4.00
N ALA A 301 -3.55 4.44 -2.87
CA ALA A 301 -3.44 5.89 -2.80
C ALA A 301 -2.29 6.44 -3.64
N ALA A 302 -1.14 5.76 -3.68
CA ALA A 302 0.01 6.18 -4.48
C ALA A 302 -0.31 6.10 -5.97
N ASP A 303 -0.87 4.98 -6.42
CA ASP A 303 -1.30 4.82 -7.80
C ASP A 303 -2.40 5.83 -8.21
N THR A 304 -3.30 6.18 -7.29
CA THR A 304 -4.30 7.24 -7.49
C THR A 304 -3.65 8.62 -7.63
N ALA A 305 -2.71 8.98 -6.75
CA ALA A 305 -2.01 10.27 -6.85
C ALA A 305 -1.25 10.37 -8.19
N ILE A 306 -0.59 9.28 -8.61
CA ILE A 306 0.07 9.17 -9.91
C ILE A 306 -0.94 9.34 -11.06
N SER A 307 -2.14 8.75 -10.95
CA SER A 307 -3.15 8.90 -12.00
C SER A 307 -3.72 10.31 -12.14
N LEU A 308 -3.68 11.06 -11.06
CA LEU A 308 -4.10 12.46 -10.97
C LEU A 308 -2.97 13.45 -11.26
N ASP A 309 -1.87 12.99 -11.86
CA ASP A 309 -0.71 13.81 -12.21
C ASP A 309 0.06 14.41 -11.02
N MET A 310 -0.11 13.85 -9.82
CA MET A 310 0.58 14.31 -8.61
C MET A 310 1.87 13.52 -8.37
N TYR A 311 2.84 14.17 -7.74
CA TYR A 311 3.93 13.46 -7.07
C TYR A 311 3.40 12.80 -5.79
N VAL A 312 4.03 11.71 -5.37
CA VAL A 312 3.65 10.97 -4.16
C VAL A 312 4.86 10.70 -3.28
N ILE A 313 4.70 10.91 -1.98
CA ILE A 313 5.66 10.45 -0.96
C ILE A 313 5.13 9.15 -0.35
N ILE A 314 5.92 8.09 -0.48
CA ILE A 314 5.76 6.84 0.27
C ILE A 314 6.52 7.00 1.58
N ASP A 315 5.79 7.19 2.67
CA ASP A 315 6.36 7.47 3.98
C ASP A 315 6.32 6.25 4.91
N TRP A 316 7.52 5.81 5.29
CA TRP A 316 7.73 4.86 6.38
C TRP A 316 7.68 5.60 7.71
N HIS A 317 6.46 5.68 8.23
CA HIS A 317 6.10 6.65 9.27
C HIS A 317 6.46 6.15 10.67
N ILE A 318 7.76 6.16 10.99
CA ILE A 318 8.24 5.97 12.36
C ILE A 318 7.85 7.17 13.24
N LEU A 319 7.45 6.89 14.48
CA LEU A 319 7.12 7.90 15.47
C LEU A 319 7.34 7.36 16.88
N HIS A 320 6.41 6.55 17.40
CA HIS A 320 6.51 5.97 18.73
C HIS A 320 7.66 4.95 18.85
N ASP A 321 7.95 4.22 17.77
CA ASP A 321 9.06 3.28 17.66
C ASP A 321 10.44 3.96 17.60
N GLY A 322 10.49 5.28 17.43
CA GLY A 322 11.58 6.20 17.78
C GLY A 322 12.88 6.06 16.98
N ASN A 323 13.51 4.89 17.03
CA ASN A 323 14.74 4.57 16.30
C ASN A 323 14.40 3.85 14.98
N PRO A 324 14.83 4.36 13.82
CA PRO A 324 14.57 3.71 12.53
C PRO A 324 15.14 2.28 12.44
N ASN A 325 16.12 1.93 13.29
CA ASN A 325 16.69 0.59 13.33
C ASN A 325 15.76 -0.48 13.94
N THR A 326 14.69 -0.09 14.64
CA THR A 326 13.76 -1.02 15.31
C THR A 326 13.16 -2.03 14.34
N TYR A 327 12.75 -1.57 13.15
CA TYR A 327 12.13 -2.41 12.11
C TYR A 327 12.88 -2.33 10.77
N LYS A 328 14.21 -2.20 10.83
CA LYS A 328 15.04 -1.97 9.63
C LYS A 328 14.89 -3.04 8.56
N GLU A 329 14.84 -4.32 8.94
CA GLU A 329 14.73 -5.40 7.94
C GLU A 329 13.35 -5.39 7.25
N GLN A 330 12.29 -5.06 7.99
CA GLN A 330 10.95 -4.86 7.43
C GLN A 330 10.92 -3.64 6.50
N ALA A 331 11.58 -2.54 6.88
CA ALA A 331 11.72 -1.36 6.04
C ALA A 331 12.48 -1.68 4.74
N LYS A 332 13.58 -2.43 4.80
CA LYS A 332 14.35 -2.86 3.62
C LYS A 332 13.50 -3.71 2.68
N ALA A 333 12.77 -4.68 3.21
CA ALA A 333 11.86 -5.50 2.40
C ALA A 333 10.74 -4.65 1.77
N PHE A 334 10.13 -3.77 2.55
CA PHE A 334 9.07 -2.86 2.07
C PHE A 334 9.57 -1.93 0.97
N PHE A 335 10.70 -1.26 1.16
CA PHE A 335 11.23 -0.34 0.17
C PHE A 335 11.79 -1.05 -1.06
N ALA A 336 12.32 -2.28 -0.95
CA ALA A 336 12.66 -3.08 -2.11
C ALA A 336 11.40 -3.37 -2.97
N GLU A 337 10.28 -3.74 -2.32
CA GLU A 337 9.01 -3.97 -3.01
C GLU A 337 8.45 -2.70 -3.65
N MET A 338 8.49 -1.56 -2.94
CA MET A 338 8.01 -0.28 -3.49
C MET A 338 8.92 0.24 -4.61
N ALA A 339 10.24 0.03 -4.52
CA ALA A 339 11.17 0.35 -5.59
C ALA A 339 10.94 -0.53 -6.81
N GLU A 340 10.65 -1.83 -6.64
CA GLU A 340 10.36 -2.72 -7.77
C GLU A 340 9.04 -2.35 -8.45
N ARG A 341 8.01 -2.07 -7.64
CA ARG A 341 6.68 -1.68 -8.13
C ARG A 341 6.72 -0.38 -8.94
N TYR A 342 7.42 0.62 -8.42
CA TYR A 342 7.43 1.97 -8.99
C TYR A 342 8.72 2.27 -9.76
N ARG A 343 9.48 1.24 -10.14
CA ARG A 343 10.76 1.36 -10.83
C ARG A 343 10.66 2.31 -12.03
N GLY A 344 11.42 3.40 -11.99
CA GLY A 344 11.47 4.37 -13.07
C GLY A 344 10.21 5.23 -13.20
N ASN A 345 9.29 5.20 -12.23
CA ASN A 345 8.15 6.11 -12.20
C ASN A 345 8.62 7.50 -11.71
N PRO A 346 8.43 8.56 -12.50
CA PRO A 346 8.91 9.90 -12.15
C PRO A 346 8.20 10.53 -10.94
N ALA A 347 7.03 10.04 -10.56
CA ALA A 347 6.18 10.64 -9.54
C ALA A 347 6.59 10.31 -8.10
N VAL A 348 7.38 9.25 -7.88
CA VAL A 348 7.54 8.63 -6.55
C VAL A 348 8.77 9.16 -5.82
N LEU A 349 8.57 9.56 -4.57
CA LEU A 349 9.60 9.88 -3.59
C LEU A 349 9.49 8.91 -2.42
N TYR A 350 10.63 8.49 -1.86
CA TYR A 350 10.68 7.56 -0.73
C TYR A 350 11.12 8.27 0.54
N GLU A 351 10.23 8.41 1.53
CA GLU A 351 10.59 8.92 2.86
C GLU A 351 10.86 7.74 3.78
N ILE A 352 12.16 7.47 4.01
CA ILE A 352 12.61 6.21 4.61
C ILE A 352 12.47 6.17 6.14
N CYS A 353 12.28 7.32 6.78
CA CYS A 353 12.01 7.43 8.20
C CYS A 353 11.44 8.82 8.53
N ASN A 354 10.16 8.89 8.90
CA ASN A 354 9.46 10.11 9.29
C ASN A 354 10.15 10.90 10.41
N GLU A 355 10.14 10.41 11.66
CA GLU A 355 10.58 11.19 12.82
C GLU A 355 11.49 10.41 13.79
N PRO A 356 12.79 10.25 13.48
CA PRO A 356 13.76 9.75 14.44
C PRO A 356 13.78 10.58 15.74
N ASN A 357 13.53 9.95 16.90
CA ASN A 357 13.40 10.67 18.18
C ASN A 357 13.86 9.82 19.40
N GLY A 358 13.58 10.27 20.63
CA GLY A 358 13.84 9.45 21.82
C GLY A 358 15.32 9.20 22.17
N GLY A 359 16.22 10.13 21.83
CA GLY A 359 17.67 9.99 22.10
C GLY A 359 18.49 9.38 20.96
N VAL A 360 17.84 9.05 19.84
CA VAL A 360 18.45 8.66 18.58
C VAL A 360 19.45 9.71 18.08
N THR A 361 20.54 9.25 17.46
CA THR A 361 21.62 10.10 16.96
C THR A 361 21.79 9.98 15.45
N TRP A 362 22.30 11.04 14.83
CA TRP A 362 22.57 11.03 13.39
C TRP A 362 23.63 9.98 13.03
N GLU A 363 24.80 10.05 13.65
CA GLU A 363 25.94 9.15 13.36
C GLU A 363 25.71 7.70 13.79
N GLY A 364 25.06 7.48 14.94
CA GLY A 364 24.93 6.14 15.51
C GLY A 364 23.78 5.34 14.92
N ASP A 365 22.73 6.02 14.45
CA ASP A 365 21.45 5.37 14.18
C ASP A 365 20.89 5.71 12.80
N VAL A 366 20.66 7.01 12.52
CA VAL A 366 19.91 7.44 11.33
C VAL A 366 20.74 7.34 10.06
N LYS A 367 21.98 7.83 10.08
CA LYS A 367 22.86 7.81 8.90
C LYS A 367 23.18 6.37 8.45
N PRO A 368 23.60 5.44 9.33
CA PRO A 368 23.84 4.05 8.93
C PRO A 368 22.57 3.35 8.41
N TYR A 369 21.41 3.60 9.04
CA TYR A 369 20.12 3.12 8.55
C TYR A 369 19.83 3.62 7.13
N ALA A 370 20.01 4.92 6.91
CA ALA A 370 19.72 5.54 5.62
C ALA A 370 20.66 5.02 4.52
N GLU A 371 21.95 4.86 4.81
CA GLU A 371 22.93 4.31 3.86
C GLU A 371 22.51 2.90 3.38
N GLU A 372 22.06 2.02 4.29
CA GLU A 372 21.55 0.69 3.91
C GLU A 372 20.26 0.75 3.08
N LEU A 373 19.31 1.62 3.43
CA LEU A 373 18.05 1.74 2.69
C LEU A 373 18.26 2.37 1.30
N ILE A 374 19.16 3.33 1.19
CA ILE A 374 19.55 3.93 -0.08
C ILE A 374 20.15 2.86 -0.99
N GLU A 375 21.06 2.01 -0.50
CA GLU A 375 21.60 0.91 -1.30
C GLU A 375 20.52 -0.05 -1.81
N VAL A 376 19.55 -0.41 -0.96
CA VAL A 376 18.42 -1.28 -1.32
C VAL A 376 17.56 -0.65 -2.42
N ILE A 377 17.14 0.61 -2.25
CA ILE A 377 16.29 1.30 -3.22
C ILE A 377 17.05 1.50 -4.54
N ARG A 378 18.30 1.97 -4.47
CA ARG A 378 19.12 2.29 -5.65
C ARG A 378 19.58 1.09 -6.45
N ALA A 379 19.63 -0.10 -5.85
CA ALA A 379 19.87 -1.34 -6.59
C ALA A 379 18.73 -1.65 -7.60
N ILE A 380 17.55 -1.06 -7.40
CA ILE A 380 16.34 -1.31 -8.19
C ILE A 380 15.98 -0.08 -9.03
N ASP A 381 15.95 1.10 -8.40
CA ASP A 381 15.70 2.40 -9.04
C ASP A 381 16.88 3.35 -8.79
N ASP A 382 17.76 3.47 -9.77
CA ASP A 382 18.97 4.27 -9.70
C ASP A 382 18.69 5.79 -9.67
N LYS A 383 17.46 6.23 -10.00
CA LYS A 383 17.07 7.65 -10.08
C LYS A 383 16.15 8.13 -8.96
N ALA A 384 15.57 7.24 -8.17
CA ALA A 384 14.74 7.51 -7.00
C ALA A 384 15.08 8.81 -6.24
N VAL A 385 14.09 9.59 -5.80
CA VAL A 385 14.36 10.68 -4.83
C VAL A 385 14.05 10.15 -3.44
N ILE A 386 15.01 10.29 -2.52
CA ILE A 386 14.92 9.72 -1.18
C ILE A 386 14.94 10.85 -0.15
N LEU A 387 13.93 10.88 0.72
CA LEU A 387 13.80 11.79 1.85
C LEU A 387 14.27 11.09 3.12
N VAL A 388 15.16 11.74 3.88
CA VAL A 388 15.75 11.17 5.09
C VAL A 388 15.45 12.04 6.30
N GLY A 389 14.75 11.48 7.29
CA GLY A 389 14.49 12.12 8.57
C GLY A 389 15.76 12.40 9.36
N SER A 390 15.65 13.24 10.39
CA SER A 390 16.77 13.55 11.29
C SER A 390 16.36 13.44 12.76
N PRO A 391 17.31 13.35 13.71
CA PRO A 391 16.97 13.29 15.13
C PRO A 391 16.11 14.46 15.60
N THR A 392 15.44 14.24 16.73
CA THR A 392 14.56 15.23 17.39
C THR A 392 13.37 15.55 16.50
N TRP A 393 12.61 14.52 16.12
CA TRP A 393 11.41 14.63 15.27
C TRP A 393 11.70 15.39 13.98
N SER A 394 12.77 14.97 13.29
CA SER A 394 13.23 15.59 12.05
C SER A 394 13.48 17.08 12.18
N GLN A 395 14.32 17.50 13.14
CA GLN A 395 14.69 18.92 13.29
C GLN A 395 16.20 19.15 13.27
N ASP A 396 17.02 18.12 13.48
CA ASP A 396 18.46 18.28 13.71
C ASP A 396 19.30 18.35 12.43
N LEU A 397 18.89 19.20 11.47
CA LEU A 397 19.64 19.44 10.22
C LEU A 397 21.09 19.91 10.45
N HIS A 398 21.37 20.57 11.58
CA HIS A 398 22.73 20.97 11.96
C HIS A 398 23.67 19.78 12.26
N LYS A 399 23.13 18.59 12.55
CA LYS A 399 23.91 17.34 12.66
C LYS A 399 24.15 16.75 11.28
N VAL A 400 23.13 16.76 10.41
CA VAL A 400 23.25 16.34 9.01
C VAL A 400 24.33 17.17 8.29
N ALA A 401 24.31 18.49 8.43
CA ALA A 401 25.28 19.39 7.80
C ALA A 401 26.74 19.10 8.18
N LYS A 402 26.99 18.55 9.37
CA LYS A 402 28.34 18.17 9.81
C LYS A 402 28.82 16.85 9.20
N SER A 403 27.91 15.99 8.75
CA SER A 403 28.22 14.65 8.27
C SER A 403 27.13 14.16 7.30
N PRO A 404 26.99 14.80 6.13
CA PRO A 404 25.99 14.41 5.14
C PRO A 404 26.24 12.98 4.63
N ILE A 405 25.21 12.37 4.08
CA ILE A 405 25.32 11.08 3.36
C ILE A 405 25.93 11.38 1.99
N ALA A 406 26.93 10.59 1.58
CA ALA A 406 27.60 10.75 0.30
C ALA A 406 26.83 10.06 -0.83
N ALA A 407 25.63 10.55 -1.14
CA ALA A 407 24.80 10.08 -2.25
C ALA A 407 23.99 11.24 -2.86
N ASP A 408 23.70 11.14 -4.16
CA ASP A 408 22.92 12.12 -4.91
C ASP A 408 21.40 11.86 -4.75
N ASN A 409 20.58 12.82 -5.20
CA ASN A 409 19.11 12.74 -5.17
C ASN A 409 18.54 12.46 -3.76
N LEU A 410 19.18 13.03 -2.74
CA LEU A 410 18.70 13.04 -1.36
C LEU A 410 18.17 14.42 -0.97
N LEU A 411 17.09 14.47 -0.19
CA LEU A 411 16.74 15.64 0.62
C LEU A 411 16.58 15.21 2.07
N TYR A 412 16.85 16.12 2.99
CA TYR A 412 16.69 15.88 4.43
C TYR A 412 15.41 16.54 4.93
N THR A 413 14.60 15.79 5.66
CA THR A 413 13.32 16.30 6.11
C THR A 413 13.50 17.22 7.32
N CYS A 414 12.68 18.27 7.37
CA CYS A 414 12.52 19.08 8.57
C CYS A 414 11.05 19.27 8.89
N HIS A 415 10.59 18.85 10.07
CA HIS A 415 9.19 19.01 10.47
C HIS A 415 9.01 20.19 11.41
N PHE A 416 7.90 20.89 11.25
CA PHE A 416 7.56 22.02 12.13
C PHE A 416 6.07 22.09 12.40
N TYR A 417 5.75 22.73 13.51
CA TYR A 417 4.38 22.99 13.95
C TYR A 417 4.34 24.45 14.42
N ALA A 418 3.52 25.27 13.77
CA ALA A 418 3.57 26.74 13.87
C ALA A 418 3.34 27.26 15.30
N GLY A 419 2.63 26.53 16.15
CA GLY A 419 2.44 26.87 17.57
C GLY A 419 3.67 26.64 18.46
N THR A 420 4.72 26.00 17.95
CA THR A 420 5.91 25.61 18.73
C THR A 420 7.22 26.07 18.08
N HIS A 421 7.30 26.02 16.76
CA HIS A 421 8.52 26.20 16.00
C HIS A 421 8.47 27.53 15.24
N THR A 422 9.44 28.41 15.49
CA THR A 422 9.45 29.79 14.99
C THR A 422 10.78 30.11 14.27
N ASP A 423 11.28 31.35 14.37
CA ASP A 423 12.49 31.83 13.69
C ASP A 423 13.72 30.97 13.93
N TRP A 424 13.83 30.34 15.10
CA TRP A 424 15.00 29.52 15.42
C TRP A 424 15.13 28.30 14.51
N LEU A 425 14.00 27.68 14.10
CA LEU A 425 14.03 26.50 13.23
C LEU A 425 14.15 26.92 11.76
N ARG A 426 13.54 28.05 11.35
CA ARG A 426 13.82 28.68 10.06
C ARG A 426 15.30 29.01 9.89
N GLY A 427 15.93 29.57 10.93
CA GLY A 427 17.37 29.84 10.97
C GLY A 427 18.20 28.57 10.80
N ARG A 428 17.80 27.46 11.43
CA ARG A 428 18.47 26.16 11.27
C ARG A 428 18.36 25.62 9.84
N ILE A 429 17.20 25.75 9.20
CA ILE A 429 17.02 25.37 7.79
C ILE A 429 17.89 26.25 6.90
N ALA A 430 17.90 27.57 7.11
CA ALA A 430 18.74 28.49 6.35
C ALA A 430 20.24 28.16 6.49
N ASP A 431 20.70 27.83 7.69
CA ASP A 431 22.08 27.39 7.93
C ASP A 431 22.41 26.07 7.22
N ALA A 432 21.45 25.14 7.13
CA ALA A 432 21.62 23.90 6.39
C ALA A 432 21.74 24.16 4.88
N LEU A 433 20.86 24.99 4.32
CA LEU A 433 20.91 25.41 2.91
C LEU A 433 22.25 26.10 2.58
N ASN A 434 22.73 26.98 3.45
CA ASN A 434 24.05 27.64 3.30
C ASN A 434 25.23 26.66 3.32
N GLN A 435 25.04 25.47 3.92
CA GLN A 435 26.00 24.37 3.92
C GLN A 435 25.73 23.35 2.80
N ASN A 436 24.94 23.72 1.80
CA ASN A 436 24.58 22.90 0.65
C ASN A 436 23.83 21.60 1.03
N ILE A 437 22.98 21.68 2.06
CA ILE A 437 22.11 20.59 2.48
C ILE A 437 20.71 20.85 1.91
N PRO A 438 20.22 20.01 0.96
CA PRO A 438 18.86 20.12 0.42
C PRO A 438 17.83 19.72 1.48
N VAL A 439 16.78 20.53 1.61
CA VAL A 439 15.74 20.36 2.65
C VAL A 439 14.37 20.17 2.00
N PHE A 440 13.55 19.30 2.60
CA PHE A 440 12.14 19.10 2.26
C PHE A 440 11.31 19.17 3.55
N ILE A 441 10.14 19.82 3.55
CA ILE A 441 9.22 19.80 4.71
C ILE A 441 8.16 18.72 4.47
N SER A 442 8.49 17.45 4.67
CA SER A 442 7.54 16.36 4.37
C SER A 442 6.35 16.34 5.33
N GLU A 443 6.47 17.03 6.47
CA GLU A 443 5.37 17.24 7.39
C GLU A 443 5.44 18.61 8.06
N TRP A 444 4.30 19.32 8.13
CA TRP A 444 4.14 20.46 9.01
C TRP A 444 2.68 20.70 9.41
N GLY A 445 2.45 21.26 10.59
CA GLY A 445 1.11 21.60 11.09
C GLY A 445 0.91 23.09 11.39
N THR A 446 -0.32 23.58 11.20
CA THR A 446 -0.74 24.92 11.64
C THR A 446 -0.91 25.00 13.17
N SER A 447 -0.92 23.86 13.85
CA SER A 447 -1.06 23.74 15.30
C SER A 447 0.26 23.85 16.06
N ASP A 448 0.21 23.66 17.37
CA ASP A 448 1.41 23.30 18.13
C ASP A 448 1.81 21.84 17.87
N ALA A 449 2.98 21.43 18.40
CA ALA A 449 3.56 20.10 18.16
C ALA A 449 2.75 18.93 18.72
N SER A 450 1.64 19.16 19.43
CA SER A 450 0.71 18.10 19.83
C SER A 450 -0.27 17.71 18.72
N GLY A 451 -0.33 18.48 17.62
CA GLY A 451 -1.34 18.34 16.58
C GLY A 451 -2.66 19.07 16.87
N SER A 452 -2.84 19.65 18.07
CA SER A 452 -4.15 20.20 18.48
C SER A 452 -4.17 21.52 19.24
N GLY A 453 -3.07 22.07 19.76
CA GLY A 453 -3.08 23.19 20.73
C GLY A 453 -3.59 24.56 20.24
N GLY A 454 -4.30 24.62 19.14
CA GLY A 454 -4.82 25.81 18.47
C GLY A 454 -4.39 25.86 17.01
N VAL A 455 -4.79 26.90 16.29
CA VAL A 455 -4.38 27.18 14.91
C VAL A 455 -3.61 28.50 14.90
N TYR A 456 -2.36 28.49 14.42
CA TYR A 456 -1.40 29.59 14.54
C TYR A 456 -1.10 30.21 13.16
N LEU A 457 -2.10 30.87 12.56
CA LEU A 457 -2.04 31.33 11.17
C LEU A 457 -0.97 32.41 10.92
N GLU A 458 -0.76 33.34 11.86
CA GLU A 458 0.27 34.39 11.69
C GLU A 458 1.68 33.78 11.59
N GLU A 459 1.96 32.77 12.41
CA GLU A 459 3.26 32.08 12.37
C GLU A 459 3.35 31.12 11.17
N SER A 460 2.22 30.50 10.79
CA SER A 460 2.12 29.67 9.57
C SER A 460 2.43 30.49 8.32
N GLU A 461 1.94 31.73 8.23
CA GLU A 461 2.23 32.65 7.12
C GLU A 461 3.73 32.94 7.00
N LYS A 462 4.42 33.23 8.12
CA LYS A 462 5.88 33.44 8.12
C LYS A 462 6.64 32.20 7.65
N TRP A 463 6.13 31.02 7.97
CA TRP A 463 6.67 29.78 7.43
C TRP A 463 6.44 29.69 5.91
N MET A 464 5.23 29.94 5.41
CA MET A 464 4.93 29.90 3.98
C MET A 464 5.79 30.90 3.19
N GLU A 465 5.95 32.13 3.68
CA GLU A 465 6.86 33.13 3.11
C GLU A 465 8.31 32.62 3.05
N PHE A 466 8.80 32.02 4.13
CA PHE A 466 10.15 31.45 4.19
C PHE A 466 10.34 30.27 3.22
N LEU A 467 9.38 29.34 3.16
CA LEU A 467 9.45 28.19 2.25
C LEU A 467 9.40 28.63 0.79
N ASN A 468 8.49 29.56 0.45
CA ASN A 468 8.37 30.11 -0.90
C ASN A 468 9.64 30.87 -1.31
N ALA A 469 10.21 31.71 -0.43
CA ALA A 469 11.45 32.44 -0.71
C ALA A 469 12.65 31.54 -0.97
N ASN A 470 12.68 30.35 -0.35
CA ASN A 470 13.76 29.36 -0.49
C ASN A 470 13.43 28.21 -1.44
N ARG A 471 12.24 28.22 -2.08
CA ARG A 471 11.71 27.16 -2.95
C ARG A 471 11.73 25.77 -2.29
N ILE A 472 11.32 25.70 -1.03
CA ILE A 472 11.30 24.46 -0.27
C ILE A 472 9.92 23.80 -0.43
N SER A 473 9.93 22.55 -0.86
CA SER A 473 8.73 21.73 -1.02
C SER A 473 8.14 21.30 0.32
N TRP A 474 6.82 21.11 0.39
CA TRP A 474 6.13 20.80 1.64
C TRP A 474 4.86 19.94 1.50
N ALA A 475 4.53 19.17 2.54
CA ALA A 475 3.22 18.54 2.74
C ALA A 475 2.66 18.85 4.14
N ASN A 476 1.39 19.28 4.22
CA ASN A 476 0.75 19.67 5.47
C ASN A 476 0.08 18.49 6.18
N TRP A 477 0.20 18.43 7.51
CA TRP A 477 -0.47 17.52 8.42
C TRP A 477 -1.79 18.14 8.96
N SER A 478 -2.97 17.52 8.80
CA SER A 478 -3.23 16.32 7.97
C SER A 478 -4.61 16.30 7.33
N TYR A 479 -4.74 15.57 6.22
CA TYR A 479 -6.00 15.34 5.52
C TYR A 479 -6.82 14.24 6.18
N CYS A 480 -7.49 14.61 7.27
CA CYS A 480 -8.45 13.79 8.02
C CYS A 480 -9.46 14.67 8.76
N ASP A 481 -10.47 14.04 9.36
CA ASP A 481 -11.53 14.69 10.13
C ASP A 481 -11.40 14.46 11.65
N LYS A 482 -10.20 14.11 12.11
CA LYS A 482 -9.91 13.96 13.54
C LYS A 482 -10.21 15.26 14.27
N ASN A 483 -10.77 15.15 15.48
CA ASN A 483 -11.05 16.32 16.31
C ASN A 483 -9.77 16.89 16.94
N GLU A 484 -8.92 17.47 16.10
CA GLU A 484 -7.67 18.14 16.45
C GLU A 484 -7.46 19.36 15.55
N SER A 485 -6.75 20.38 16.05
CA SER A 485 -6.62 21.66 15.34
C SER A 485 -5.89 21.57 13.99
N SER A 486 -4.99 20.60 13.81
CA SER A 486 -4.22 20.43 12.56
C SER A 486 -5.04 19.78 11.43
N ALA A 487 -6.08 19.01 11.76
CA ALA A 487 -6.93 18.31 10.79
C ALA A 487 -7.53 19.29 9.77
N ALA A 488 -7.42 18.97 8.48
CA ALA A 488 -7.81 19.87 7.40
C ALA A 488 -9.32 19.89 7.13
N VAL A 489 -10.03 18.80 7.46
CA VAL A 489 -11.47 18.68 7.16
C VAL A 489 -12.31 18.55 8.43
N GLN A 490 -13.54 19.05 8.36
CA GLN A 490 -14.52 18.99 9.44
C GLN A 490 -14.99 17.55 9.66
N SER A 491 -15.39 17.22 10.89
CA SER A 491 -16.00 15.92 11.20
C SER A 491 -17.19 15.63 10.28
N GLY A 492 -17.14 14.48 9.60
CA GLY A 492 -18.19 14.06 8.67
C GLY A 492 -18.15 14.70 7.29
N ALA A 493 -17.06 15.39 6.91
CA ALA A 493 -16.83 15.86 5.55
C ALA A 493 -16.90 14.70 4.55
N ASN A 494 -17.57 14.92 3.42
CA ASN A 494 -17.70 13.91 2.37
C ASN A 494 -16.85 14.31 1.17
N CYS A 495 -15.61 13.85 1.13
CA CYS A 495 -14.74 14.18 0.00
C CYS A 495 -15.10 13.43 -1.31
N SER A 496 -16.11 12.56 -1.32
CA SER A 496 -16.54 11.80 -2.52
C SER A 496 -17.35 12.61 -3.53
N ASP A 497 -17.96 13.73 -3.14
CA ASP A 497 -18.65 14.67 -4.06
C ASP A 497 -17.86 15.97 -4.28
N GLY A 498 -16.55 15.93 -4.00
CA GLY A 498 -15.66 17.08 -3.96
C GLY A 498 -15.58 17.68 -2.56
N LEU A 499 -14.61 18.57 -2.32
CA LEU A 499 -14.43 19.20 -1.01
C LEU A 499 -14.88 20.66 -1.07
N SER A 500 -15.98 20.97 -0.39
CA SER A 500 -16.47 22.35 -0.31
C SER A 500 -15.68 23.18 0.71
N PRO A 501 -15.60 24.51 0.54
CA PRO A 501 -14.93 25.37 1.53
C PRO A 501 -15.52 25.26 2.95
N ASP A 502 -16.80 24.89 3.10
CA ASP A 502 -17.45 24.76 4.41
C ASP A 502 -17.08 23.46 5.13
N GLU A 503 -16.57 22.46 4.40
CA GLU A 503 -16.06 21.21 4.94
C GLU A 503 -14.59 21.29 5.36
N LEU A 504 -13.92 22.43 5.12
CA LEU A 504 -12.57 22.69 5.60
C LEU A 504 -12.59 23.28 7.01
N THR A 505 -11.64 22.85 7.85
CA THR A 505 -11.32 23.52 9.12
C THR A 505 -10.63 24.87 8.88
N GLU A 506 -10.39 25.63 9.95
CA GLU A 506 -9.56 26.83 9.86
C GLU A 506 -8.15 26.52 9.33
N SER A 507 -7.55 25.40 9.79
CA SER A 507 -6.29 24.87 9.27
C SER A 507 -6.40 24.53 7.78
N GLY A 508 -7.42 23.76 7.39
CA GLY A 508 -7.62 23.35 5.99
C GLY A 508 -7.80 24.54 5.04
N LYS A 509 -8.60 25.54 5.44
CA LYS A 509 -8.82 26.76 4.65
C LYS A 509 -7.52 27.51 4.37
N PHE A 510 -6.66 27.63 5.39
CA PHE A 510 -5.35 28.26 5.25
C PHE A 510 -4.46 27.46 4.30
N VAL A 511 -4.34 26.14 4.49
CA VAL A 511 -3.42 25.30 3.71
C VAL A 511 -3.84 25.26 2.24
N PHE A 512 -5.14 25.08 1.97
CA PHE A 512 -5.67 25.00 0.60
C PHE A 512 -5.49 26.31 -0.16
N SER A 513 -5.46 27.46 0.53
CA SER A 513 -5.19 28.74 -0.14
C SER A 513 -3.74 28.87 -0.65
N HIS A 514 -2.80 28.09 -0.12
CA HIS A 514 -1.36 28.17 -0.42
C HIS A 514 -0.87 27.17 -1.48
N PHE A 515 -1.73 26.30 -2.03
CA PHE A 515 -1.32 25.40 -3.12
C PHE A 515 -0.94 26.15 -4.41
N ASN A 516 -1.42 27.39 -4.57
CA ASN A 516 -1.25 28.17 -5.79
C ASN A 516 -0.20 29.26 -5.75
N ASP A 517 0.54 29.38 -4.66
CA ASP A 517 1.59 30.39 -4.45
C ASP A 517 2.77 30.36 -5.43
#